data_AF-A0A518HCB9-F1
#
_entry.id   AF-A0A518HCB9-F1
#
_cell.length_a   1.000
_cell.length_b   1.000
_cell.length_c   1.000
_cell.angle_alpha   90.00
_cell.angle_beta   90.00
_cell.angle_gamma   90.00
#
_symmetry.space_group_name_H-M   'P 1'
#
loop_
_entity.id
_entity.type
_entity.pdbx_description
1 polymer ?
#
loop_
_entity_poly.entity_id
_entity_poly.type
_entity_poly.pdbx_seq_one_letter_code
_entity_poly.pdbx_strand_id
1 'polypeptide(L)'
;MRSMKPKPDPAAAPEPDPEAAAPPAPEPAEPPPPPEYQMVGPPCAKLRSKGMYVYTDGSYESHGDYDNTIYWCLRTHKSFGPDDDLAQKDLCCDPSRSCYEPL
;
A
#
# COMPACT_ATOMS: atom_id res chain seq x y z
N MET A 1 56.40 -44.65 41.51
CA MET A 1 55.22 -44.09 42.21
C MET A 1 55.15 -42.62 41.82
N ARG A 2 54.12 -42.21 41.07
CA ARG A 2 54.02 -40.86 40.50
C ARG A 2 53.38 -39.92 41.51
N SER A 3 54.15 -39.01 42.11
CA SER A 3 53.59 -37.91 42.92
C SER A 3 53.53 -36.65 42.09
N MET A 4 52.30 -36.30 41.69
CA MET A 4 51.92 -35.04 41.09
C MET A 4 52.14 -33.89 42.09
N LYS A 5 52.70 -32.78 41.63
CA LYS A 5 52.64 -31.48 42.32
C LYS A 5 51.91 -30.47 41.42
N PRO A 6 51.10 -29.54 41.98
CA PRO A 6 50.09 -28.80 41.24
C PRO A 6 50.58 -27.45 40.67
N LYS A 7 49.97 -27.12 39.51
CA LYS A 7 49.55 -25.84 38.89
C LYS A 7 50.24 -24.51 39.28
N PRO A 8 50.46 -23.66 38.27
CA PRO A 8 49.80 -22.34 38.31
C PRO A 8 49.05 -22.01 37.02
N ASP A 9 47.88 -21.40 37.17
CA ASP A 9 47.06 -20.85 36.08
C ASP A 9 47.77 -19.64 35.43
N PRO A 10 47.90 -19.58 34.10
CA PRO A 10 48.31 -18.36 33.43
C PRO A 10 47.17 -17.35 33.40
N ALA A 11 47.55 -16.15 33.83
CA ALA A 11 46.79 -14.91 33.95
C ALA A 11 45.79 -14.62 32.82
N ALA A 12 44.64 -14.09 33.21
CA ALA A 12 43.67 -13.45 32.33
C ALA A 12 44.35 -12.30 31.54
N ALA A 13 44.31 -12.42 30.22
CA ALA A 13 44.70 -11.38 29.28
C ALA A 13 43.53 -10.40 29.06
N PRO A 14 43.81 -9.14 28.67
CA PRO A 14 42.93 -7.98 28.88
C PRO A 14 41.70 -7.97 27.96
N GLU A 15 40.63 -7.37 28.47
CA GLU A 15 39.39 -7.10 27.72
C GLU A 15 39.67 -6.10 26.58
N PRO A 16 39.20 -6.36 25.35
CA PRO A 16 39.34 -5.43 24.25
C PRO A 16 38.32 -4.29 24.35
N ASP A 17 38.82 -3.05 24.21
CA ASP A 17 38.03 -1.83 24.09
C ASP A 17 36.96 -1.93 22.97
N PRO A 18 35.67 -1.64 23.25
CA PRO A 18 34.65 -1.59 22.22
C PRO A 18 34.55 -0.19 21.62
N GLU A 19 35.55 0.23 20.85
CA GLU A 19 35.45 1.45 20.03
C GLU A 19 35.88 1.18 18.59
N ALA A 20 34.97 0.57 17.85
CA ALA A 20 34.93 0.69 16.40
C ALA A 20 33.45 0.74 16.01
N ALA A 21 32.89 1.95 16.04
CA ALA A 21 31.57 2.22 15.50
C ALA A 21 31.54 1.77 14.04
N ALA A 22 30.69 0.78 13.77
CA ALA A 22 30.40 0.33 12.42
C ALA A 22 29.93 1.54 11.57
N PRO A 23 30.25 1.59 10.26
CA PRO A 23 29.64 2.58 9.39
C PRO A 23 28.11 2.43 9.45
N PRO A 24 27.34 3.54 9.40
CA PRO A 24 25.89 3.47 9.40
C PRO A 24 25.45 2.62 8.20
N ALA A 25 24.54 1.67 8.47
CA ALA A 25 23.90 0.90 7.42
C ALA A 25 23.25 1.85 6.39
N PRO A 26 23.24 1.50 5.08
CA PRO A 26 22.51 2.30 4.11
C PRO A 26 21.04 2.38 4.53
N GLU A 27 20.50 3.60 4.59
CA GLU A 27 19.09 3.84 4.84
C GLU A 27 18.24 3.03 3.84
N PRO A 28 17.16 2.36 4.27
CA PRO A 28 16.28 1.65 3.35
C PRO A 28 15.71 2.65 2.36
N ALA A 29 15.99 2.45 1.08
CA ALA A 29 15.43 3.26 0.00
C ALA A 29 13.92 3.39 0.18
N GLU A 30 13.41 4.62 0.18
CA GLU A 30 11.97 4.86 0.22
C GLU A 30 11.29 4.09 -0.93
N PRO A 31 10.17 3.39 -0.65
CA PRO A 31 9.42 2.74 -1.71
C PRO A 31 8.99 3.79 -2.74
N PRO A 32 8.97 3.45 -4.04
CA PRO A 32 8.51 4.38 -5.05
C PRO A 32 7.11 4.89 -4.70
N PRO A 33 6.78 6.15 -5.03
CA PRO A 33 5.46 6.69 -4.80
C PRO A 33 4.42 5.75 -5.44
N PRO A 34 3.25 5.54 -4.80
CA PRO A 34 2.20 4.71 -5.37
C PRO A 34 1.86 5.24 -6.76
N PRO A 35 1.51 4.35 -7.72
CA PRO A 35 1.15 4.80 -9.06
C PRO A 35 0.02 5.82 -8.93
N GLU A 36 0.26 7.02 -9.47
CA GLU A 36 -0.80 8.02 -9.61
C GLU A 36 -1.87 7.41 -10.52
N TYR A 37 -3.01 7.03 -9.95
CA TYR A 37 -4.16 6.58 -10.73
C TYR A 37 -4.77 7.80 -11.44
N GLN A 38 -4.15 8.18 -12.56
CA GLN A 38 -4.66 9.24 -13.41
C GLN A 38 -5.92 8.72 -14.09
N MET A 39 -7.03 9.43 -13.91
CA MET A 39 -8.28 9.18 -14.64
C MET A 39 -8.03 9.34 -16.14
N VAL A 40 -7.82 8.22 -16.85
CA VAL A 40 -7.40 8.21 -18.27
C VAL A 40 -8.55 8.62 -19.22
N GLY A 41 -9.79 8.67 -18.73
CA GLY A 41 -10.96 8.98 -19.55
C GLY A 41 -12.22 9.31 -18.74
N PRO A 42 -13.35 9.58 -19.42
CA PRO A 42 -14.64 9.73 -18.74
C PRO A 42 -14.98 8.45 -17.97
N PRO A 43 -15.72 8.56 -16.84
CA PRO A 43 -16.15 7.38 -16.10
C PRO A 43 -17.10 6.54 -16.96
N CYS A 44 -17.12 5.23 -16.70
CA CYS A 44 -18.03 4.32 -17.36
C CYS A 44 -19.49 4.68 -17.03
N ALA A 45 -20.36 4.64 -18.03
CA ALA A 45 -21.81 4.85 -17.94
C ALA A 45 -22.49 3.93 -16.92
N LYS A 46 -21.90 2.74 -16.70
CA LYS A 46 -22.39 1.74 -15.74
C LYS A 46 -21.82 1.92 -14.34
N LEU A 47 -20.86 2.81 -14.11
CA LEU A 47 -20.36 3.10 -12.77
C LEU A 47 -21.41 3.90 -11.98
N ARG A 48 -21.70 3.46 -10.76
CA ARG A 48 -22.56 4.17 -9.82
C ARG A 48 -21.84 4.39 -8.51
N SER A 49 -22.20 5.47 -7.84
CA SER A 49 -21.65 5.82 -6.54
C SER A 49 -22.78 6.24 -5.60
N LYS A 50 -22.60 6.01 -4.29
CA LYS A 50 -23.61 6.38 -3.28
C LYS A 50 -23.97 7.85 -3.38
N GLY A 51 -22.98 8.73 -3.60
CA GLY A 51 -23.18 10.16 -3.74
C GLY A 51 -24.15 10.56 -4.85
N MET A 52 -24.30 9.77 -5.92
CA MET A 52 -25.28 10.04 -6.98
C MET A 52 -26.74 9.94 -6.53
N TYR A 53 -27.00 9.27 -5.40
CA TYR A 53 -28.35 9.00 -4.88
C TYR A 53 -28.61 9.69 -3.54
N VAL A 54 -27.60 10.30 -2.94
CA VAL A 54 -27.77 11.09 -1.71
C VAL A 54 -28.00 12.53 -2.11
N TYR A 55 -29.22 13.02 -1.87
CA TYR A 55 -29.52 14.44 -1.99
C TYR A 55 -28.97 15.15 -0.74
N THR A 56 -27.76 15.71 -0.85
CA THR A 56 -27.30 16.72 0.11
C THR A 56 -27.73 18.09 -0.39
N ASP A 57 -28.10 18.97 0.53
CA ASP A 57 -28.66 20.31 0.33
C ASP A 57 -27.64 21.34 -0.19
N GLY A 58 -26.60 20.91 -0.91
CA GLY A 58 -25.75 21.80 -1.70
C GLY A 58 -24.27 21.79 -1.38
N SER A 59 -23.79 21.03 -0.40
CA SER A 59 -22.34 20.84 -0.20
C SER A 59 -21.87 19.53 -0.84
N TYR A 60 -21.36 19.62 -2.08
CA TYR A 60 -20.38 18.65 -2.58
C TYR A 60 -19.08 18.92 -1.81
N GLU A 61 -18.99 18.43 -0.58
CA GLU A 61 -17.71 18.38 0.11
C GLU A 61 -16.91 17.26 -0.57
N SER A 62 -15.94 17.66 -1.41
CA SER A 62 -14.91 16.74 -1.89
C SER A 62 -14.07 16.35 -0.68
N HIS A 63 -14.50 15.32 0.05
CA HIS A 63 -13.72 14.75 1.13
C HIS A 63 -12.46 14.14 0.52
N GLY A 64 -11.37 14.90 0.55
CA GLY A 64 -10.05 14.45 0.09
C GLY A 64 -9.64 13.15 0.78
N ASP A 65 -8.94 12.30 0.02
CA ASP A 65 -8.25 11.04 0.33
C ASP A 65 -8.99 9.94 1.12
N TYR A 66 -10.01 10.28 1.92
CA TYR A 66 -10.93 9.37 2.60
C TYR A 66 -12.29 9.38 1.87
N ASP A 67 -12.27 8.84 0.66
CA ASP A 67 -13.48 8.64 -0.11
C ASP A 67 -14.28 7.45 0.46
N ASN A 68 -15.18 7.72 1.43
CA ASN A 68 -16.16 6.74 1.91
C ASN A 68 -17.26 6.46 0.86
N THR A 69 -17.10 6.94 -0.37
CA THR A 69 -18.02 6.67 -1.45
C THR A 69 -17.95 5.20 -1.84
N ILE A 70 -19.10 4.54 -1.67
CA ILE A 70 -19.31 3.19 -2.17
C ILE A 70 -19.56 3.29 -3.67
N TYR A 71 -18.76 2.58 -4.46
CA TYR A 71 -18.95 2.45 -5.89
C TYR A 71 -19.42 1.03 -6.26
N TRP A 72 -20.24 0.92 -7.29
CA TRP A 72 -20.69 -0.36 -7.83
C TRP A 72 -20.97 -0.27 -9.33
N CYS A 73 -20.92 -1.42 -10.00
CA CYS A 73 -21.33 -1.53 -11.39
C CYS A 73 -22.85 -1.76 -11.47
N LEU A 74 -23.55 -0.95 -12.28
CA LEU A 74 -24.99 -1.04 -12.52
C LEU A 74 -25.39 -2.36 -13.18
N ARG A 75 -24.49 -2.99 -13.94
CA ARG A 75 -24.79 -4.27 -14.63
C ARG A 75 -24.78 -5.45 -13.68
N THR A 76 -23.85 -5.49 -12.74
CA THR A 76 -23.67 -6.61 -11.80
C THR A 76 -24.28 -6.35 -10.43
N HIS A 77 -24.60 -5.09 -10.10
CA HIS A 77 -24.95 -4.60 -8.77
C HIS A 77 -23.95 -4.99 -7.68
N LYS A 78 -22.66 -5.07 -8.04
CA LYS A 78 -21.54 -5.44 -7.16
C LYS A 78 -20.42 -4.42 -7.27
N SER A 79 -19.48 -4.49 -6.32
CA SER A 79 -18.21 -3.77 -6.34
C SER A 79 -17.27 -4.19 -7.48
N PHE A 80 -17.60 -5.26 -8.20
CA PHE A 80 -16.87 -5.80 -9.34
C PHE A 80 -17.72 -5.73 -10.60
N GLY A 81 -17.08 -5.43 -11.73
CA GLY A 81 -17.68 -5.47 -13.06
C GLY A 81 -17.88 -6.90 -13.57
N PRO A 82 -18.48 -7.06 -14.76
CA PRO A 82 -18.63 -8.36 -15.43
C PRO A 82 -17.30 -8.96 -15.93
N ASP A 83 -16.24 -8.16 -15.90
CA ASP A 83 -14.86 -8.48 -16.20
C ASP A 83 -14.03 -8.84 -14.94
N ASP A 84 -14.70 -9.03 -13.80
CA ASP A 84 -14.08 -9.31 -12.49
C ASP A 84 -13.12 -8.21 -11.96
N ASP A 85 -13.10 -7.05 -12.61
CA ASP A 85 -12.32 -5.89 -12.17
C ASP A 85 -13.13 -4.95 -11.27
N LEU A 86 -12.43 -4.26 -10.38
CA LEU A 86 -13.04 -3.32 -9.42
C LEU A 86 -13.81 -2.19 -10.14
N ALA A 87 -15.01 -1.95 -9.67
CA ALA A 87 -15.86 -0.84 -10.09
C ALA A 87 -15.52 0.41 -9.27
N GLN A 88 -14.27 0.89 -9.35
CA GLN A 88 -13.84 2.14 -8.71
C GLN A 88 -13.80 3.29 -9.71
N LYS A 89 -13.88 4.53 -9.22
CA LYS A 89 -13.81 5.73 -10.05
C LYS A 89 -12.58 5.74 -10.95
N ASP A 90 -11.41 5.40 -10.40
CA ASP A 90 -10.12 5.53 -11.12
C ASP A 90 -9.78 4.30 -11.99
N LEU A 91 -10.50 3.18 -11.82
CA LEU A 91 -10.35 1.96 -12.62
C LEU A 91 -11.44 1.80 -13.68
N CYS A 92 -12.64 2.30 -13.40
CA CYS A 92 -13.81 2.18 -14.28
C CYS A 92 -13.90 3.38 -15.23
N CYS A 93 -12.75 3.84 -15.73
CA CYS A 93 -12.58 4.82 -16.80
C CYS A 93 -11.65 4.31 -17.93
N ASP A 94 -11.14 3.08 -17.81
CA ASP A 94 -10.23 2.48 -18.79
C ASP A 94 -10.99 1.95 -20.01
N PRO A 95 -10.76 2.50 -21.22
CA PRO A 95 -11.37 2.02 -22.46
C PRO A 95 -10.92 0.61 -22.87
N SER A 96 -9.84 0.08 -22.27
CA SER A 96 -9.37 -1.29 -22.52
C SER A 96 -10.27 -2.35 -21.90
N ARG A 97 -11.12 -1.98 -20.93
CA ARG A 97 -12.06 -2.91 -20.30
C ARG A 97 -13.16 -3.29 -21.28
N SER A 98 -13.41 -4.59 -21.43
CA SER A 98 -14.39 -5.13 -22.39
C SER A 98 -15.83 -4.61 -22.19
N CYS A 99 -16.20 -4.25 -20.97
CA CYS A 99 -17.53 -3.75 -20.62
C CYS A 99 -17.62 -2.22 -20.49
N TYR A 100 -16.53 -1.51 -20.77
CA TYR A 100 -16.50 -0.05 -20.67
C TYR A 100 -17.43 0.59 -21.71
N GLU A 101 -18.24 1.52 -21.25
CA GLU A 101 -19.15 2.32 -22.06
C GLU A 101 -19.00 3.76 -21.54
N PRO A 102 -18.63 4.75 -22.36
CA PRO A 102 -18.45 6.12 -21.87
C PRO A 102 -19.80 6.71 -21.39
N LEU A 103 -19.78 7.40 -20.24
CA LEU A 103 -20.94 8.13 -19.69
C LEU A 103 -21.36 9.31 -20.58
#